data_AF-A0A5C4QCL5-F1
#
_entry.id   AF-A0A5C4QCL5-F1
#
_cell.length_a   1.000
_cell.length_b   1.000
_cell.length_c   1.000
_cell.angle_alpha   90.00
_cell.angle_beta   90.00
_cell.angle_gamma   90.00
#
_symmetry.space_group_name_H-M   'P 1'
#
loop_
_entity.id
_entity.type
_entity.pdbx_description
1 polymer ?
#
loop_
_entity_poly.entity_id
_entity_poly.type
_entity_poly.pdbx_seq_one_letter_code
_entity_poly.pdbx_strand_id
1 'polypeptide(L)'
;MYEALKLDLKTQQAANHLIDSLKNTGKLPDNYVTKNFAKKEYQWSEGKAFKQGQLGGDIFNNDLNLLPNSSGRTWYEADIGIDPNISRSKQLGTRLLYSNDGLLYMTTDHYKTFKELGNWK
;
A
#
# COMPACT_ATOMS: atom_id res chain seq x y z
N MET A 1 -8.79 5.76 21.39
CA MET A 1 -7.32 5.95 21.30
C MET A 1 -6.58 4.61 21.28
N TYR A 2 -6.78 3.73 22.26
CA TYR A 2 -6.12 2.41 22.33
C TYR A 2 -6.32 1.52 21.09
N GLU A 3 -7.56 1.37 20.62
CA GLU A 3 -7.85 0.52 19.44
C GLU A 3 -7.22 1.05 18.14
N ALA A 4 -7.17 2.38 17.96
CA ALA A 4 -6.53 2.99 16.81
C ALA A 4 -5.01 2.73 16.82
N LEU A 5 -4.38 2.88 17.98
CA LEU A 5 -2.95 2.58 18.14
C LEU A 5 -2.65 1.10 17.87
N LYS A 6 -3.52 0.20 18.33
CA LYS A 6 -3.39 -1.25 18.08
C LYS A 6 -3.53 -1.58 16.59
N LEU A 7 -4.45 -0.92 15.89
CA LEU A 7 -4.60 -1.07 14.45
C LEU A 7 -3.37 -0.56 13.70
N ASP A 8 -2.89 0.64 14.03
CA ASP A 8 -1.69 1.22 13.42
C ASP A 8 -0.48 0.31 13.63
N LEU A 9 -0.27 -0.22 14.84
CA LEU A 9 0.81 -1.16 15.13
C LEU A 9 0.69 -2.44 14.30
N LYS A 10 -0.50 -3.01 14.20
CA LYS A 10 -0.74 -4.23 13.40
C LYS A 10 -0.49 -3.97 11.91
N THR A 11 -0.92 -2.83 11.39
CA THR A 11 -0.69 -2.45 9.99
C THR A 11 0.79 -2.22 9.74
N GLN A 12 1.50 -1.54 10.64
CA GLN A 12 2.95 -1.35 10.53
C GLN A 12 3.69 -2.70 10.52
N GLN A 13 3.35 -3.62 11.43
CA GLN A 13 3.93 -4.96 11.46
C GLN A 13 3.67 -5.73 10.15
N ALA A 14 2.45 -5.63 9.61
CA ALA A 14 2.10 -6.24 8.33
C ALA A 14 2.85 -5.61 7.15
N ALA A 15 3.26 -4.34 7.25
CA ALA A 15 4.02 -3.64 6.22
C ALA A 15 5.51 -4.02 6.18
N ASN A 16 6.06 -4.58 7.27
CA ASN A 16 7.50 -4.84 7.41
C ASN A 16 8.10 -5.58 6.21
N HIS A 17 7.46 -6.64 5.73
CA HIS A 17 7.97 -7.41 4.58
C HIS A 17 8.03 -6.61 3.27
N LEU A 18 7.13 -5.62 3.06
CA LEU A 18 7.20 -4.71 1.91
C LEU A 18 8.36 -3.73 2.09
N ILE A 19 8.49 -3.17 3.29
CA ILE A 19 9.54 -2.21 3.63
C ILE A 19 10.92 -2.84 3.47
N ASP A 20 11.09 -4.07 3.95
CA ASP A 20 12.32 -4.84 3.81
C ASP A 20 12.63 -5.13 2.34
N SER A 21 11.63 -5.52 1.55
CA SER A 21 11.80 -5.75 0.11
C SER A 21 12.20 -4.47 -0.64
N LEU A 22 11.56 -3.34 -0.32
CA LEU A 22 11.89 -2.02 -0.88
C LEU A 22 13.32 -1.60 -0.51
N LYS A 23 13.72 -1.75 0.75
CA LYS A 23 15.09 -1.43 1.21
C LYS A 23 16.15 -2.28 0.54
N ASN A 24 15.88 -3.57 0.33
CA ASN A 24 16.86 -4.51 -0.21
C ASN A 24 16.93 -4.50 -1.75
N THR A 25 15.80 -4.27 -2.43
CA THR A 25 15.68 -4.50 -3.88
C THR A 25 15.16 -3.29 -4.66
N GLY A 26 14.60 -2.31 -3.96
CA GLY A 26 13.88 -1.18 -4.54
C GLY A 26 12.56 -1.51 -5.20
N LYS A 27 12.00 -2.69 -4.91
CA LYS A 27 10.74 -3.19 -5.47
C LYS A 27 9.87 -3.78 -4.36
N LEU A 28 8.57 -3.92 -4.66
CA LEU A 28 7.67 -4.70 -3.82
C LEU A 28 7.99 -6.20 -3.94
N PRO A 29 7.57 -7.03 -2.97
CA PRO A 29 7.67 -8.48 -3.08
C PRO A 29 6.96 -9.03 -4.34
N ASP A 30 7.44 -10.15 -4.88
CA ASP A 30 6.98 -10.71 -6.17
C ASP A 30 5.49 -11.06 -6.23
N ASN A 31 4.84 -11.24 -5.07
CA ASN A 31 3.41 -11.49 -4.99
C ASN A 31 2.54 -10.23 -5.11
N TYR A 32 3.14 -9.05 -5.28
CA TYR A 32 2.44 -7.80 -5.57
C TYR A 32 2.39 -7.54 -7.07
N VAL A 33 1.19 -7.25 -7.57
CA VAL A 33 0.95 -6.88 -8.97
C VAL A 33 0.12 -5.62 -9.06
N THR A 34 0.28 -4.87 -10.15
CA THR A 34 -0.53 -3.68 -10.39
C THR A 34 -1.98 -4.05 -10.69
N LYS A 35 -2.91 -3.13 -10.43
CA LYS A 35 -4.32 -3.29 -10.83
C LYS A 35 -4.45 -3.59 -12.32
N ASN A 36 -3.62 -2.95 -13.15
CA ASN A 36 -3.65 -3.18 -14.60
C ASN A 36 -3.22 -4.61 -14.97
N PHE A 37 -2.16 -5.13 -14.35
CA PHE A 37 -1.73 -6.51 -14.56
C PHE A 37 -2.81 -7.49 -14.12
N ALA A 38 -3.41 -7.28 -12.94
CA ALA A 38 -4.49 -8.12 -12.43
C ALA A 38 -5.71 -8.15 -13.38
N LYS A 39 -6.12 -6.99 -13.91
CA LYS A 39 -7.20 -6.88 -14.91
C LYS A 39 -6.87 -7.66 -16.18
N LYS A 40 -5.65 -7.52 -16.70
CA LYS A 40 -5.24 -8.10 -17.97
C LYS A 40 -5.04 -9.62 -17.91
N GLU A 41 -4.29 -10.09 -16.93
CA GLU A 41 -3.83 -11.48 -16.87
C GLU A 41 -4.81 -12.39 -16.13
N TYR A 42 -5.58 -11.84 -15.18
CA TYR A 42 -6.50 -12.61 -14.33
C TYR A 42 -7.96 -12.19 -14.45
N GLN A 43 -8.28 -11.30 -15.39
CA GLN A 43 -9.65 -10.78 -15.61
C GLN A 43 -10.25 -10.21 -14.31
N TRP A 44 -9.39 -9.71 -13.42
CA TRP A 44 -9.80 -9.17 -12.14
C TRP A 44 -10.61 -7.88 -12.35
N SER A 45 -11.59 -7.65 -11.48
CA SER A 45 -12.44 -6.46 -11.50
C SER A 45 -12.38 -5.73 -10.17
N GLU A 46 -12.47 -4.40 -10.21
CA GLU A 46 -12.39 -3.58 -9.00
C GLU A 46 -13.43 -3.97 -7.95
N GLY A 47 -13.03 -3.90 -6.68
CA GLY A 47 -13.86 -4.31 -5.54
C GLY A 47 -13.93 -5.82 -5.30
N LYS A 48 -13.50 -6.66 -6.26
CA LYS A 48 -13.41 -8.11 -6.06
C LYS A 48 -12.14 -8.50 -5.32
N ALA A 49 -12.19 -9.64 -4.63
CA ALA A 49 -11.00 -10.23 -4.02
C ALA A 49 -10.04 -10.69 -5.13
N PHE A 50 -8.74 -10.45 -4.94
CA PHE A 50 -7.69 -10.93 -5.84
C PHE A 50 -7.00 -12.12 -5.18
N LYS A 51 -7.08 -13.31 -5.79
CA LYS A 51 -6.65 -14.58 -5.16
C LYS A 51 -5.24 -15.00 -5.55
N GLN A 52 -4.64 -14.32 -6.53
CA GLN A 52 -3.34 -14.67 -7.12
C GLN A 52 -2.19 -13.86 -6.51
N GLY A 53 -2.46 -13.01 -5.50
CA GLY A 53 -1.45 -12.18 -4.86
C GLY A 53 -2.09 -10.98 -4.15
N GLN A 54 -1.34 -9.89 -4.09
CA GLN A 54 -1.74 -8.61 -3.52
C GLN A 54 -1.66 -7.51 -4.59
N LEU A 55 -2.43 -6.44 -4.41
CA LEU A 55 -2.39 -5.30 -5.32
C LEU A 55 -1.39 -4.26 -4.84
N GLY A 56 -0.52 -3.78 -5.73
CA GLY A 56 0.42 -2.73 -5.40
C GLY A 56 1.34 -2.35 -6.56
N GLY A 57 2.01 -1.22 -6.41
CA GLY A 57 2.89 -0.62 -7.42
C GLY A 57 2.19 0.35 -8.36
N ASP A 58 0.89 0.59 -8.16
CA ASP A 58 0.15 1.62 -8.89
C ASP A 58 0.54 3.03 -8.38
N ILE A 59 0.46 4.03 -9.27
CA ILE A 59 0.72 5.44 -8.91
C ILE A 59 -0.39 5.93 -7.98
N PHE A 60 0.01 6.55 -6.88
CA PHE A 60 -0.87 7.32 -6.00
C PHE A 60 -0.72 8.81 -6.32
N ASN A 61 -1.75 9.44 -6.88
CA ASN A 61 -1.64 10.82 -7.40
C ASN A 61 -1.46 11.89 -6.32
N ASN A 62 -1.81 11.60 -5.06
CA ASN A 62 -1.77 12.58 -3.97
C ASN A 62 -2.55 13.88 -4.28
N ASP A 63 -3.71 13.77 -4.94
CA ASP A 63 -4.50 14.93 -5.43
C ASP A 63 -4.90 15.92 -4.32
N LEU A 64 -5.07 15.41 -3.10
CA LEU A 64 -5.42 16.20 -1.91
C LEU A 64 -4.19 16.78 -1.17
N ASN A 65 -2.97 16.54 -1.68
CA ASN A 65 -1.70 16.98 -1.08
C ASN A 65 -1.53 16.59 0.39
N LEU A 66 -2.01 15.39 0.76
CA LEU A 66 -1.94 14.89 2.14
C LEU A 66 -0.57 14.28 2.47
N LEU A 67 0.21 13.92 1.43
CA LEU A 67 1.61 13.53 1.55
C LEU A 67 2.53 14.65 1.06
N PRO A 68 3.78 14.72 1.56
CA PRO A 68 4.75 15.73 1.12
C PRO A 68 5.01 15.66 -0.39
N ASN A 69 4.90 16.80 -1.08
CA ASN A 69 5.25 16.93 -2.49
C ASN A 69 6.67 17.48 -2.67
N SER A 70 7.32 17.06 -3.75
CA SER A 70 8.60 17.61 -4.20
C SER A 70 8.69 17.46 -5.72
N SER A 71 9.49 18.31 -6.37
CA SER A 71 9.73 18.20 -7.81
C SER A 71 10.34 16.84 -8.14
N GLY A 72 9.73 16.11 -9.08
CA GLY A 72 10.15 14.76 -9.47
C GLY A 72 9.76 13.66 -8.49
N ARG A 73 9.03 13.96 -7.41
CA ARG A 73 8.48 12.94 -6.51
C ARG A 73 7.24 12.29 -7.12
N THR A 74 7.25 10.96 -7.15
CA THR A 74 6.10 10.12 -7.49
C THR A 74 5.80 9.23 -6.31
N TRP A 75 4.52 9.17 -5.93
CA TRP A 75 4.02 8.25 -4.90
C TRP A 75 3.44 7.00 -5.55
N TYR A 76 3.64 5.87 -4.87
CA TYR A 76 3.06 4.58 -5.22
C TYR A 76 2.31 4.02 -4.01
N GLU A 77 1.35 3.13 -4.28
CA GLU A 77 0.57 2.46 -3.24
C GLU A 77 0.71 0.93 -3.30
N ALA A 78 0.58 0.28 -2.13
CA ALA A 78 0.49 -1.18 -2.02
C ALA A 78 -0.47 -1.59 -0.90
N ASP A 79 -1.22 -2.66 -1.11
CA ASP A 79 -2.09 -3.25 -0.10
C ASP A 79 -1.30 -3.77 1.11
N ILE A 80 -1.77 -3.48 2.33
CA ILE A 80 -1.18 -4.05 3.55
C ILE A 80 -2.22 -4.94 4.24
N GLY A 81 -1.84 -6.17 4.56
CA GLY A 81 -2.60 -7.02 5.48
C GLY A 81 -3.99 -7.42 5.00
N ILE A 82 -4.14 -7.59 3.68
CA ILE A 82 -5.41 -7.93 3.03
C ILE A 82 -5.54 -9.44 2.88
N ASP A 83 -6.70 -9.96 3.27
CA ASP A 83 -7.09 -11.35 3.06
C ASP A 83 -7.57 -11.53 1.60
N PRO A 84 -6.90 -12.38 0.80
CA PRO A 84 -7.28 -12.62 -0.60
C PRO A 84 -8.62 -13.35 -0.76
N ASN A 85 -9.19 -13.88 0.32
CA ASN A 85 -10.49 -14.57 0.29
C ASN A 85 -11.68 -13.65 0.55
N ILE A 86 -11.43 -12.42 1.01
CA ILE A 86 -12.47 -11.46 1.39
C ILE A 86 -12.54 -10.34 0.35
N SER A 87 -13.76 -9.93 -0.04
CA SER A 87 -13.93 -8.80 -0.97
C SER A 87 -13.35 -7.51 -0.41
N ARG A 88 -12.73 -6.67 -1.25
CA ARG A 88 -12.00 -5.48 -0.78
C ARG A 88 -12.87 -4.52 0.03
N SER A 89 -14.14 -4.39 -0.32
CA SER A 89 -15.14 -3.56 0.39
C SER A 89 -15.45 -3.99 1.83
N LYS A 90 -15.10 -5.23 2.21
CA LYS A 90 -15.31 -5.78 3.55
C LYS A 90 -14.05 -5.73 4.42
N GLN A 91 -12.98 -5.14 3.91
CA GLN A 91 -11.68 -5.08 4.57
C GLN A 91 -11.27 -3.64 4.84
N LEU A 92 -10.38 -3.44 5.81
CA LEU A 92 -9.83 -2.13 6.09
C LEU A 92 -9.06 -1.61 4.88
N GLY A 93 -9.15 -0.31 4.63
CA GLY A 93 -8.49 0.37 3.51
C GLY A 93 -6.99 0.56 3.71
N THR A 94 -6.30 -0.38 4.34
CA THR A 94 -4.89 -0.30 4.72
C THR A 94 -3.97 -0.32 3.50
N ARG A 95 -3.05 0.65 3.41
CA ARG A 95 -2.04 0.75 2.33
C ARG A 95 -0.70 1.25 2.85
N LEU A 96 0.37 0.79 2.20
CA LEU A 96 1.68 1.41 2.22
C LEU A 96 1.71 2.45 1.10
N LEU A 97 2.25 3.63 1.39
CA LEU A 97 2.53 4.68 0.44
C LEU A 97 4.04 4.88 0.45
N TYR A 98 4.67 4.68 -0.70
CA TYR A 98 6.12 4.82 -0.83
C TYR A 98 6.45 5.72 -2.00
N SER A 99 7.40 6.63 -1.82
CA SER A 99 7.81 7.54 -2.88
C SER A 99 9.03 7.01 -3.62
N ASN A 100 9.21 7.42 -4.88
CA ASN A 100 10.40 7.08 -5.68
C ASN A 100 11.72 7.56 -5.02
N ASP A 101 11.67 8.62 -4.22
CA ASP A 101 12.80 9.23 -3.51
C ASP A 101 12.96 8.75 -2.05
N GLY A 102 12.20 7.74 -1.61
CA GLY A 102 12.54 7.00 -0.38
C GLY A 102 11.60 7.17 0.80
N LEU A 103 10.59 8.03 0.76
CA LEU A 103 9.67 8.23 1.88
C LEU A 103 8.69 7.06 2.04
N LEU A 104 8.31 6.76 3.27
CA LEU A 104 7.30 5.77 3.63
C LEU A 104 6.21 6.35 4.53
N TYR A 105 4.97 6.10 4.13
CA TYR A 105 3.77 6.37 4.91
C TYR A 105 2.84 5.17 4.88
N MET A 106 1.91 5.09 5.83
CA MET A 106 0.78 4.16 5.76
C MET A 106 -0.54 4.88 6.01
N THR A 107 -1.63 4.31 5.53
CA THR A 107 -3.00 4.66 5.91
C THR A 107 -3.68 3.42 6.47
N THR A 108 -4.53 3.59 7.48
CA THR A 108 -5.40 2.54 8.04
C THR A 108 -6.90 2.81 7.77
N ASP A 109 -7.21 3.93 7.13
CA ASP A 109 -8.55 4.50 7.02
C ASP A 109 -8.95 4.89 5.58
N HIS A 110 -8.31 4.27 4.59
CA HIS A 110 -8.55 4.48 3.17
C HIS A 110 -8.23 5.91 2.71
N TYR A 111 -6.97 6.31 2.91
CA TYR A 111 -6.37 7.58 2.46
C TYR A 111 -6.92 8.83 3.15
N LYS A 112 -7.64 8.70 4.27
CA LYS A 112 -8.14 9.87 5.02
C LYS A 112 -7.05 10.48 5.89
N THR A 113 -6.24 9.63 6.52
CA THR A 113 -5.07 10.03 7.29
C THR A 113 -3.87 9.16 6.98
N PHE A 114 -2.69 9.71 7.24
CA PHE A 114 -1.41 9.06 7.00
C PHE A 114 -0.53 9.07 8.24
N LYS A 115 0.25 8.02 8.42
CA LYS A 115 1.27 7.87 9.46
C LYS A 115 2.62 7.68 8.78
N GLU A 116 3.60 8.49 9.17
CA GLU A 116 4.97 8.37 8.69
C GLU A 116 5.62 7.11 9.27
N LEU A 117 6.33 6.36 8.42
CA LEU A 117 7.08 5.16 8.80
C LEU A 117 8.60 5.33 8.65
N GLY A 118 9.05 6.49 8.14
CA GLY A 118 10.45 6.79 7.87
C GLY A 118 10.79 6.62 6.38
N ASN A 119 11.98 6.08 6.11
CA ASN A 119 12.51 5.97 4.74
C ASN A 119 12.91 4.53 4.36
N TRP A 120 12.83 4.24 3.06
CA TRP A 120 13.28 2.99 2.44
C TRP A 120 14.48 3.16 1.50
N LYS A 121 14.81 4.40 1.11
CA LYS A 121 16.08 4.79 0.47
C LYS A 121 16.84 5.78 1.33
#